data_AF-A0A938TV50-F1
#
_entry.id   AF-A0A938TV50-F1
#
_cell.length_a   1.000
_cell.length_b   1.000
_cell.length_c   1.000
_cell.angle_alpha   90.00
_cell.angle_beta   90.00
_cell.angle_gamma   90.00
#
_symmetry.space_group_name_H-M   'P 1'
#
loop_
_entity.id
_entity.type
_entity.pdbx_description
1 polymer ?
#
loop_
_entity_poly.entity_id
_entity_poly.type
_entity_poly.pdbx_seq_one_letter_code
_entity_poly.pdbx_strand_id
1 'polypeptide(L)'
;MRIFILTLFIASGLCAPRVDASDRGFTSEIFKQWVDMRVGEGQPVYWYAVGIAYTFPEGRPVMRIEGIDAARLETTLSSDSDAHQISRKIFVYRDITTNAIL
;
A
#
# COMPACT_ATOMS: atom_id res chain seq x y z
N MET A 1 14.95 30.04 57.40
CA MET A 1 14.25 28.73 57.34
C MET A 1 13.91 28.49 55.88
N ARG A 2 14.39 27.37 55.30
CA ARG A 2 14.54 27.13 53.86
C ARG A 2 13.20 27.00 53.12
N ILE A 3 13.03 27.75 52.05
CA ILE A 3 11.94 27.61 51.07
C ILE A 3 12.28 26.38 50.21
N PHE A 4 11.44 25.34 50.26
CA PHE A 4 11.49 24.22 49.32
C PHE A 4 10.62 24.56 48.12
N ILE A 5 11.24 24.86 46.97
CA ILE A 5 10.55 24.94 45.68
C ILE A 5 10.50 23.51 45.14
N LEU A 6 9.32 22.90 45.13
CA LEU A 6 9.08 21.61 44.51
C LEU A 6 8.81 21.83 43.02
N THR A 7 9.84 21.72 42.19
CA THR A 7 9.69 21.82 40.74
C THR A 7 9.07 20.53 40.21
N LEU A 8 7.76 20.55 39.97
CA LEU A 8 7.04 19.46 39.33
C LEU A 8 7.40 19.44 37.83
N PHE A 9 8.37 18.61 37.44
CA PHE A 9 8.61 18.27 36.04
C PHE A 9 7.42 17.43 35.54
N ILE A 10 6.41 18.09 34.98
CA ILE A 10 5.42 17.40 34.15
C ILE A 10 6.16 17.02 32.88
N ALA A 11 6.60 15.77 32.80
CA ALA A 11 6.97 15.16 31.54
C ALA A 11 5.72 15.16 30.67
N SER A 12 5.59 16.19 29.85
CA SER A 12 4.65 16.24 28.73
C SER A 12 5.09 15.16 27.76
N GLY A 13 4.72 13.91 28.06
CA GLY A 13 4.74 12.84 27.10
C GLY A 13 3.87 13.30 25.95
N LEU A 14 4.50 13.77 24.89
CA LEU A 14 3.93 13.83 23.55
C LEU A 14 3.60 12.38 23.19
N CYS A 15 2.51 11.88 23.74
CA CYS A 15 1.82 10.72 23.24
C CYS A 15 1.29 11.20 21.89
N ALA A 16 2.10 11.06 20.85
CA ALA A 16 1.61 11.17 19.49
C ALA A 16 0.34 10.31 19.44
N PRO A 17 -0.80 10.84 18.94
CA PRO A 17 -2.00 10.04 18.87
C PRO A 17 -1.63 8.77 18.13
N ARG A 18 -1.75 7.63 18.82
CA ARG A 18 -1.76 6.35 18.12
C ARG A 18 -2.94 6.48 17.18
N VAL A 19 -2.66 6.54 15.88
CA VAL A 19 -3.69 6.31 14.88
C VAL A 19 -4.12 4.89 15.17
N ASP A 20 -5.23 4.76 15.90
CA ASP A 20 -5.82 3.48 16.15
C ASP A 20 -6.25 2.97 14.78
N ALA A 21 -5.53 1.95 14.31
CA ALA A 21 -5.85 1.26 13.07
C ALA A 21 -7.09 0.36 13.27
N SER A 22 -7.80 0.49 14.40
CA SER A 22 -9.08 -0.15 14.66
C SER A 22 -10.08 0.19 13.53
N ASP A 23 -10.05 -0.73 12.58
CA ASP A 23 -11.02 -1.10 11.58
C ASP A 23 -11.79 0.06 10.92
N ARG A 24 -11.21 0.64 9.86
CA ARG A 24 -11.95 1.49 8.90
C ARG A 24 -12.91 0.66 8.03
N GLY A 25 -13.50 -0.40 8.58
CA GLY A 25 -14.33 -1.37 7.88
C GLY A 25 -13.53 -2.30 6.97
N PHE A 26 -12.37 -2.79 7.39
CA PHE A 26 -11.63 -3.84 6.67
C PHE A 26 -11.89 -5.20 7.34
N THR A 27 -13.06 -5.78 7.07
CA THR A 27 -13.49 -7.06 7.65
C THR A 27 -12.89 -8.26 6.93
N SER A 28 -13.08 -9.47 7.47
CA SER A 28 -12.74 -10.74 6.80
C SER A 28 -13.38 -10.88 5.42
N GLU A 29 -14.62 -10.41 5.27
CA GLU A 29 -15.35 -10.46 4.00
C GLU A 29 -14.73 -9.50 2.99
N ILE A 30 -14.35 -8.30 3.43
CA ILE A 30 -13.67 -7.31 2.59
C ILE A 30 -12.27 -7.78 2.22
N PHE A 31 -11.54 -8.40 3.14
CA PHE A 31 -10.28 -9.06 2.84
C PHE A 31 -10.46 -10.13 1.75
N LYS A 32 -11.43 -11.03 1.91
CA LYS A 32 -11.71 -12.07 0.93
C LYS A 32 -12.08 -11.49 -0.44
N GLN A 33 -12.92 -10.46 -0.49
CA GLN A 33 -13.26 -9.76 -1.73
C GLN A 33 -12.04 -9.09 -2.38
N TRP A 34 -11.18 -8.49 -1.56
CA TRP A 34 -9.95 -7.87 -2.05
C TRP A 34 -8.99 -8.92 -2.61
N VAL A 35 -8.82 -10.06 -1.93
CA VAL A 35 -7.97 -11.18 -2.41
C VAL A 35 -8.50 -11.73 -3.73
N ASP A 36 -9.79 -12.07 -3.80
CA ASP A 36 -10.40 -12.61 -5.02
C ASP A 36 -10.26 -11.62 -6.19
N MET A 37 -10.54 -10.34 -5.96
CA MET A 37 -10.27 -9.30 -6.96
C MET A 37 -8.81 -9.34 -7.41
N ARG A 38 -7.85 -9.23 -6.49
CA ARG A 38 -6.41 -9.03 -6.78
C ARG A 38 -5.74 -10.23 -7.44
N VAL A 39 -6.08 -11.44 -7.01
CA VAL A 39 -5.34 -12.67 -7.34
C VAL A 39 -6.24 -13.88 -7.65
N GLY A 40 -7.56 -13.71 -7.61
CA GLY A 40 -8.53 -14.79 -7.82
C GLY A 40 -8.42 -15.92 -6.80
N GLU A 41 -8.98 -17.07 -7.17
CA GLU A 41 -9.04 -18.26 -6.31
C GLU A 41 -8.00 -19.34 -6.69
N GLY A 42 -7.00 -18.98 -7.51
CA GLY A 42 -5.91 -19.85 -7.93
C GLY A 42 -5.73 -19.95 -9.46
N GLN A 43 -6.76 -19.60 -10.23
CA GLN A 43 -6.59 -19.32 -11.66
C GLN A 43 -6.01 -17.92 -11.86
N PRO A 44 -5.20 -17.69 -12.92
CA PRO A 44 -4.65 -16.37 -13.19
C PRO A 44 -5.73 -15.32 -13.47
N VAL A 45 -5.62 -14.18 -12.80
CA VAL A 45 -6.29 -12.92 -13.16
C VAL A 45 -5.30 -12.02 -13.91
N TYR A 46 -5.83 -11.24 -14.84
CA TYR A 46 -5.04 -10.37 -15.71
C TYR A 46 -5.44 -8.92 -15.53
N TRP A 47 -4.44 -8.08 -15.31
CA TRP A 47 -4.59 -6.66 -15.12
C TRP A 47 -3.85 -5.91 -16.23
N TYR A 48 -4.47 -4.82 -16.67
CA TYR A 48 -3.84 -3.81 -17.49
C TYR A 48 -3.86 -2.49 -16.72
N ALA A 49 -2.69 -1.87 -16.59
CA ALA A 49 -2.49 -0.66 -15.82
C ALA A 49 -2.01 0.46 -16.74
N VAL A 50 -2.62 1.64 -16.60
CA VAL A 50 -2.19 2.89 -17.23
C VAL A 50 -2.11 3.94 -16.14
N GLY A 51 -0.99 4.67 -16.08
CA GLY A 51 -0.78 5.66 -15.03
C GLY A 51 0.37 6.62 -15.31
N ILE A 52 0.63 7.47 -14.31
CA ILE A 52 1.72 8.45 -14.31
C ILE A 52 2.44 8.32 -12.98
N ALA A 53 3.77 8.25 -13.00
CA ALA A 53 4.59 8.36 -11.80
C ALA A 53 4.80 9.84 -11.45
N TYR A 54 4.79 10.11 -10.15
CA TYR A 54 4.99 11.45 -9.59
C TYR A 54 6.11 11.43 -8.57
N THR A 55 6.84 12.55 -8.43
CA THR A 55 7.75 12.72 -7.30
C THR A 55 6.97 12.88 -6.01
N PHE A 56 7.56 12.44 -4.91
CA PHE A 56 7.09 12.73 -3.56
C PHE A 56 8.18 13.53 -2.83
N PRO A 57 7.84 14.59 -2.08
CA PRO A 57 6.48 15.09 -1.80
C PRO A 57 5.88 16.07 -2.83
N GLU A 58 6.63 16.54 -3.82
CA GLU A 58 6.22 17.70 -4.65
C GLU A 58 5.09 17.39 -5.64
N GLY A 59 4.79 16.11 -5.90
CA GLY A 59 3.70 15.71 -6.79
C GLY A 59 3.94 16.05 -8.26
N ARG A 60 5.20 16.19 -8.69
CA ARG A 60 5.52 16.54 -10.08
C ARG A 60 5.54 15.29 -10.96
N PRO A 61 4.84 15.26 -12.11
CA PRO A 61 4.84 14.08 -12.98
C PRO A 61 6.23 13.87 -13.60
N VAL A 62 6.68 12.62 -13.66
CA VAL A 62 8.01 12.26 -14.17
C VAL A 62 7.99 11.33 -15.38
N MET A 63 7.04 10.40 -15.46
CA MET A 63 6.94 9.45 -16.58
C MET A 63 5.56 8.83 -16.64
N ARG A 64 5.15 8.40 -17.83
CA ARG A 64 3.95 7.58 -18.03
C ARG A 64 4.30 6.12 -17.79
N ILE A 65 3.33 5.36 -17.30
CA ILE A 65 3.45 3.93 -17.03
C ILE A 65 2.32 3.23 -17.76
N GLU A 66 2.68 2.18 -18.49
CA GLU A 66 1.76 1.22 -19.07
C GLU A 66 2.24 -0.17 -18.66
N GLY A 67 1.34 -1.05 -18.21
CA GLY A 67 1.77 -2.38 -17.78
C GLY A 67 0.70 -3.44 -17.83
N ILE A 68 1.19 -4.67 -17.90
CA ILE A 68 0.39 -5.88 -17.78
C ILE A 68 0.86 -6.66 -16.55
N ASP A 69 -0.08 -7.21 -15.81
CA ASP A 69 0.18 -8.03 -14.63
C ASP A 69 -0.70 -9.28 -14.69
N ALA A 70 -0.07 -10.45 -14.66
CA ALA A 70 -0.74 -11.72 -14.45
C ALA A 70 -0.47 -12.15 -13.02
N ALA A 71 -1.52 -12.34 -12.22
CA ALA A 71 -1.43 -12.71 -10.82
C ALA A 71 -2.33 -13.91 -10.52
N ARG A 72 -1.93 -14.76 -9.57
CA ARG A 72 -2.79 -15.81 -9.03
C ARG A 72 -2.56 -16.02 -7.54
N LEU A 73 -3.57 -16.51 -6.84
CA LEU A 73 -3.44 -16.98 -5.46
C LEU A 73 -2.63 -18.29 -5.43
N GLU A 74 -1.65 -18.36 -4.53
CA GLU A 74 -0.98 -19.61 -4.19
C GLU A 74 -1.73 -20.28 -3.04
N THR A 75 -2.67 -21.15 -3.39
CA THR A 75 -3.61 -21.75 -2.46
C THR A 75 -2.95 -22.67 -1.43
N THR A 76 -1.79 -23.25 -1.74
CA THR A 76 -1.08 -24.14 -0.81
C THR A 76 -0.39 -23.41 0.34
N LEU A 77 -0.19 -22.10 0.18
CA LEU A 77 0.45 -21.24 1.19
C LEU A 77 -0.53 -20.26 1.83
N SER A 78 -1.75 -20.15 1.29
CA SER A 78 -2.73 -19.17 1.74
C SER A 78 -3.67 -19.73 2.81
N SER A 79 -4.27 -18.84 3.60
CA SER A 79 -5.28 -19.13 4.60
C SER A 79 -6.40 -18.08 4.55
N ASP A 80 -7.40 -18.20 5.41
CA ASP A 80 -8.52 -17.24 5.44
C ASP A 80 -8.11 -15.81 5.82
N SER A 81 -6.95 -15.62 6.44
CA SER A 81 -6.43 -14.32 6.86
C SER A 81 -5.08 -13.97 6.24
N ASP A 82 -4.54 -14.79 5.34
CA ASP A 82 -3.26 -14.55 4.68
C ASP A 82 -3.29 -15.03 3.23
N ALA A 83 -2.86 -14.18 2.30
CA ALA A 83 -2.94 -14.45 0.87
C ALA A 83 -1.56 -14.33 0.21
N HIS A 84 -1.08 -15.45 -0.32
CA HIS A 84 0.17 -15.49 -1.07
C HIS A 84 -0.08 -15.23 -2.55
N GLN A 85 0.33 -14.06 -3.03
CA GLN A 85 0.27 -13.71 -4.45
C GLN A 85 1.52 -14.20 -5.18
N ILE A 86 1.35 -14.91 -6.29
CA ILE A 86 2.39 -15.10 -7.31
C ILE A 86 2.03 -14.25 -8.51
N SER A 87 2.97 -13.45 -9.03
CA SER A 87 2.70 -12.60 -10.19
C SER A 87 3.88 -12.44 -11.14
N ARG A 88 3.56 -12.11 -12.39
CA ARG A 88 4.51 -11.67 -13.42
C ARG A 88 4.01 -10.35 -14.00
N LYS A 89 4.87 -9.34 -13.91
CA LYS A 89 4.57 -7.96 -14.28
C LYS A 89 5.52 -7.49 -15.36
N ILE A 90 4.97 -6.82 -16.37
CA ILE A 90 5.76 -6.10 -17.37
C ILE A 90 5.23 -4.68 -17.39
N PHE A 91 6.13 -3.72 -17.17
CA PHE A 91 5.83 -2.30 -17.21
C PHE A 91 6.75 -1.63 -18.22
N VAL A 92 6.16 -0.76 -19.03
CA VAL A 92 6.84 0.12 -19.97
C VAL A 92 6.74 1.54 -19.39
N TYR A 93 7.89 2.17 -19.24
CA TYR A 93 7.99 3.57 -18.85
C TYR A 93 8.18 4.42 -20.09
N ARG A 94 7.50 5.56 -20.13
CA ARG A 94 7.59 6.48 -21.26
C ARG A 94 7.85 7.88 -20.79
N ASP A 95 8.64 8.62 -21.56
CA ASP A 95 8.87 10.04 -21.33
C ASP A 95 7.53 10.79 -21.27
N ILE A 96 7.39 11.66 -20.28
CA ILE A 96 6.10 12.31 -19.98
C ILE A 96 5.64 13.24 -21.10
N THR A 97 6.59 13.81 -21.86
CA THR A 97 6.35 14.84 -22.88
C THR A 97 6.26 14.23 -24.27
N THR A 98 7.22 13.39 -24.64
CA THR A 98 7.40 12.83 -25.98
C THR A 98 6.75 11.46 -26.15
N ASN A 99 6.42 10.78 -25.05
CA ASN A 99 5.89 9.41 -25.03
C ASN A 99 6.85 8.35 -25.62
N ALA A 100 8.11 8.70 -25.85
CA ALA A 100 9.16 7.75 -26.21
C ALA A 100 9.37 6.74 -25.06
N ILE A 101 9.69 5.49 -25.39
CA ILE A 101 10.02 4.46 -24.40
C ILE A 101 11.36 4.83 -23.74
N LEU A 102 11.43 4.69 -22.41
CA LEU A 102 12.62 4.92 -21.59
C LEU A 102 13.40 3.63 -21.33
#